data_AF-A0AAV2A4L0-F1
#
_entry.id   AF-A0AAV2A4L0-F1
#
_cell.length_a   1.000
_cell.length_b   1.000
_cell.length_c   1.000
_cell.angle_alpha   90.00
_cell.angle_beta   90.00
_cell.angle_gamma   90.00
#
_symmetry.space_group_name_H-M   'P 1'
#
loop_
_entity.id
_entity.type
_entity.pdbx_description
1 polymer ?
#
loop_
_entity_poly.entity_id
_entity_poly.type
_entity_poly.pdbx_seq_one_letter_code
_entity_poly.pdbx_strand_id
1 'polypeptide(L)'
;MSDWEDEIETPDVKAWKEEARALQQNMFLRLGDREWDEWDRLDITILYRKVGFGLYPLPKNNLNPKYTKKQFKNIKFVADVILENAKSSSAMYFACIFIFGKIKDDQFFIPVFKVKGKQNQTLFVDTNRHIYKKWQDYLNSNRLPKCMYCYPRDGLYQGEENQVLIDFGTSPACDPKSGILSIDGTTT
;
A
#
# COMPACT_ATOMS: atom_id res chain seq x y z
N MET A 1 7.80 -25.46 10.94
CA MET A 1 8.36 -24.13 11.24
C MET A 1 8.72 -23.51 9.91
N SER A 2 8.28 -22.27 9.68
CA SER A 2 8.57 -21.55 8.45
C SER A 2 10.01 -21.09 8.52
N ASP A 3 10.82 -21.33 7.48
CA ASP A 3 12.25 -20.94 7.41
C ASP A 3 12.52 -19.46 7.72
N TRP A 4 11.47 -18.62 7.77
CA TRP A 4 11.53 -17.19 8.05
C TRP A 4 11.50 -16.83 9.54
N GLU A 5 10.98 -17.68 10.43
CA GLU A 5 10.90 -17.35 11.87
C GLU A 5 12.30 -17.20 12.49
N ASP A 6 13.27 -17.96 12.00
CA ASP A 6 14.68 -17.90 12.43
C ASP A 6 15.44 -16.69 11.81
N GLU A 7 14.95 -16.11 10.71
CA GLU A 7 15.57 -14.94 10.06
C GLU A 7 15.15 -13.60 10.71
N ILE A 8 14.01 -13.56 11.42
CA ILE A 8 13.39 -12.33 11.98
C ILE A 8 14.29 -11.60 12.99
N GLU A 9 15.25 -12.31 13.59
CA GLU A 9 16.12 -11.82 14.67
C GLU A 9 17.59 -11.62 14.27
N THR A 10 17.93 -11.82 12.99
CA THR A 10 19.28 -11.59 12.49
C THR A 10 19.67 -10.10 12.59
N PRO A 11 20.97 -9.76 12.74
CA PRO A 11 21.41 -8.36 12.77
C PRO A 11 21.00 -7.55 11.54
N ASP A 12 21.00 -8.18 10.36
CA ASP A 12 20.55 -7.57 9.10
C ASP A 12 19.05 -7.22 9.14
N VAL A 13 18.20 -8.13 9.60
CA VAL A 13 16.75 -7.86 9.73
C VAL A 13 16.47 -6.80 10.79
N LYS A 14 17.24 -6.76 11.89
CA LYS A 14 17.14 -5.70 12.90
C LYS A 14 17.48 -4.33 12.31
N ALA A 15 18.59 -4.22 11.59
CA ALA A 15 18.98 -2.99 10.91
C ALA A 15 17.92 -2.53 9.90
N TRP A 16 17.37 -3.45 9.10
CA TRP A 16 16.28 -3.14 8.19
C TRP A 16 15.00 -2.66 8.91
N LYS A 17 14.61 -3.28 10.03
CA LYS A 17 13.43 -2.85 10.80
C LYS A 17 13.58 -1.43 11.33
N GLU A 18 14.78 -1.06 11.78
CA GLU A 18 15.10 0.31 12.22
C GLU A 18 15.00 1.31 11.06
N GLU A 19 15.58 0.98 9.90
CA GLU A 19 15.49 1.82 8.69
C GLU A 19 14.04 1.97 8.22
N ALA A 20 13.29 0.87 8.15
CA ALA A 20 11.89 0.87 7.73
C ALA A 20 11.02 1.73 8.68
N ARG A 21 11.28 1.69 9.99
CA ARG A 21 10.62 2.57 10.97
C ARG A 21 10.93 4.04 10.70
N ALA A 22 12.20 4.38 10.44
CA ALA A 22 12.59 5.75 10.11
C ALA A 22 11.93 6.23 8.80
N LEU A 23 11.82 5.35 7.79
CA LEU A 23 11.12 5.64 6.55
C LEU A 23 9.62 5.86 6.78
N GLN A 24 8.96 5.02 7.59
CA GLN A 24 7.56 5.23 7.95
C GLN A 24 7.34 6.54 8.71
N GLN A 25 8.25 6.87 9.64
CA GLN A 25 8.19 8.13 10.37
C GLN A 25 8.30 9.34 9.44
N ASN A 26 9.19 9.28 8.45
CA ASN A 26 9.31 10.32 7.44
C ASN A 26 8.03 10.48 6.60
N MET A 27 7.36 9.36 6.27
CA MET A 27 6.08 9.41 5.55
C MET A 27 4.96 9.95 6.42
N PHE A 28 4.90 9.58 7.70
CA PHE A 28 3.97 10.14 8.67
C PHE A 28 4.13 11.66 8.81
N LEU A 29 5.36 12.15 8.98
CA LEU A 29 5.62 13.60 9.07
C LEU A 29 5.26 14.35 7.78
N ARG A 30 5.39 13.70 6.62
CA ARG A 30 5.10 14.30 5.30
C ARG A 30 3.61 14.28 4.97
N LEU A 31 2.94 13.18 5.26
CA LEU A 31 1.54 12.97 4.91
C LEU A 31 0.59 13.43 6.02
N GLY A 32 1.04 13.51 7.27
CA GLY A 32 0.22 13.77 8.44
C GLY A 32 -0.60 12.55 8.86
N ASP A 33 -1.46 12.77 9.85
CA ASP A 33 -2.32 11.77 10.49
C ASP A 33 -3.78 11.78 9.99
N ARG A 34 -4.07 12.60 8.97
CA ARG A 34 -5.41 12.72 8.40
C ARG A 34 -5.87 11.40 7.78
N GLU A 35 -7.11 11.03 8.05
CA GLU A 35 -7.68 9.79 7.51
C GLU A 35 -7.83 9.84 5.98
N TRP A 36 -8.16 11.02 5.45
CA TRP A 36 -8.43 11.28 4.04
C TRP A 36 -7.81 12.60 3.59
N ASP A 37 -7.15 12.57 2.44
CA ASP A 37 -7.08 13.72 1.55
C ASP A 37 -8.45 13.91 0.89
N GLU A 38 -8.90 15.16 0.83
CA GLU A 38 -10.19 15.54 0.24
C GLU A 38 -10.00 16.62 -0.82
N TRP A 39 -10.61 16.44 -1.99
CA TRP A 39 -10.65 17.44 -3.06
C TRP A 39 -11.87 17.27 -3.96
N ASP A 40 -12.14 18.25 -4.81
CA ASP A 40 -13.19 18.18 -5.82
C ASP A 40 -12.89 17.04 -6.83
N ARG A 41 -13.81 16.08 -6.92
CA ARG A 41 -13.72 14.91 -7.81
C ARG A 41 -13.53 15.30 -9.28
N LEU A 42 -13.99 16.48 -9.70
CA LEU A 42 -13.81 16.96 -11.08
C LEU A 42 -12.34 17.30 -11.39
N ASP A 43 -11.52 17.58 -10.39
CA ASP A 43 -10.07 17.73 -10.56
C ASP A 43 -9.36 16.37 -10.55
N ILE A 44 -9.55 15.64 -11.66
CA ILE A 44 -8.89 14.35 -11.89
C ILE A 44 -7.36 14.44 -11.91
N THR A 45 -6.80 15.63 -12.15
CA THR A 45 -5.36 15.83 -12.21
C THR A 45 -4.71 15.63 -10.84
N ILE A 46 -5.41 15.97 -9.75
CA ILE A 46 -4.96 15.71 -8.38
C ILE A 46 -4.81 14.21 -8.14
N LEU A 47 -5.76 13.39 -8.61
CA LEU A 47 -5.65 11.93 -8.46
C LEU A 47 -4.42 11.38 -9.19
N TYR A 48 -4.20 11.79 -10.44
CA TYR A 48 -3.02 11.37 -11.20
C TYR A 48 -1.71 11.79 -10.54
N ARG A 49 -1.65 13.00 -9.94
CA ARG A 49 -0.48 13.46 -9.19
C ARG A 49 -0.25 12.63 -7.93
N LYS A 50 -1.31 12.32 -7.17
CA LYS A 50 -1.22 11.53 -5.94
C LYS A 50 -0.84 10.07 -6.20
N VAL A 51 -1.48 9.42 -7.18
CA VAL A 51 -1.12 8.06 -7.63
C VAL A 51 0.30 8.04 -8.20
N GLY A 52 0.65 9.05 -9.01
CA GLY A 52 2.01 9.20 -9.55
C GLY A 52 3.07 9.36 -8.48
N PHE A 53 2.81 10.19 -7.45
CA PHE A 53 3.70 10.33 -6.31
C PHE A 53 3.90 9.00 -5.56
N GLY A 54 2.83 8.22 -5.38
CA GLY A 54 2.94 6.90 -4.76
C GLY A 54 3.77 5.91 -5.57
N LEU A 55 3.51 5.81 -6.88
CA LEU A 55 4.17 4.83 -7.76
C LEU A 55 5.61 5.21 -8.11
N TYR A 56 5.86 6.51 -8.27
CA TYR A 56 7.12 7.06 -8.75
C TYR A 56 7.46 8.31 -7.95
N PRO A 57 7.78 8.18 -6.64
CA PRO A 57 8.12 9.32 -5.81
C PRO A 57 9.31 10.06 -6.40
N LEU A 58 9.16 11.37 -6.55
CA LEU A 58 10.11 12.19 -7.26
C LEU A 58 11.16 12.74 -6.29
N PRO A 59 12.39 12.98 -6.79
CA PRO A 59 13.37 13.73 -6.03
C PRO A 59 12.83 15.13 -5.69
N LYS A 60 13.20 15.63 -4.50
CA LYS A 60 12.61 16.81 -3.82
C LYS A 60 12.54 18.10 -4.66
N ASN A 61 13.29 18.21 -5.76
CA ASN A 61 13.52 19.48 -6.46
C ASN A 61 12.77 19.63 -7.81
N ASN A 62 11.86 18.72 -8.17
CA ASN A 62 11.17 18.80 -9.45
C ASN A 62 9.66 19.06 -9.28
N LEU A 63 9.29 20.34 -9.32
CA LEU A 63 7.90 20.83 -9.14
C LEU A 63 6.98 20.51 -10.33
N ASN A 64 7.55 20.07 -11.47
CA ASN A 64 6.80 19.69 -12.68
C ASN A 64 7.33 18.38 -13.27
N PRO A 65 7.06 17.23 -12.61
CA PRO A 65 7.55 15.94 -13.06
C PRO A 65 6.95 15.55 -14.41
N LYS A 66 7.82 15.35 -15.39
CA LYS A 66 7.45 14.70 -16.65
C LYS A 66 7.57 13.19 -16.45
N TYR A 67 6.48 12.55 -16.01
CA TYR A 67 6.38 11.09 -16.07
C TYR A 67 6.61 10.63 -17.51
N THR A 68 7.41 9.58 -17.69
CA THR A 68 7.54 8.94 -19.00
C THR A 68 6.18 8.45 -19.49
N LYS A 69 5.99 8.26 -20.80
CA LYS A 69 4.73 7.72 -21.34
C LYS A 69 4.32 6.40 -20.68
N LYS A 70 5.29 5.53 -20.36
CA LYS A 70 5.06 4.25 -19.67
C LYS A 70 4.59 4.46 -18.23
N GLN A 71 5.27 5.32 -17.47
CA GLN A 71 4.86 5.66 -16.11
C GLN A 71 3.46 6.29 -16.08
N PHE A 72 3.20 7.26 -16.96
CA PHE A 72 1.90 7.91 -17.04
C PHE A 72 0.78 6.93 -17.42
N LYS A 73 1.04 5.99 -18.33
CA LYS A 73 0.09 4.92 -18.65
C LYS A 73 -0.23 4.06 -17.42
N ASN A 74 0.78 3.72 -16.60
CA ASN A 74 0.57 2.95 -15.37
C ASN A 74 -0.21 3.75 -14.32
N ILE A 75 0.14 5.02 -14.11
CA ILE A 75 -0.58 5.95 -13.23
C ILE A 75 -2.06 6.00 -13.62
N LYS A 76 -2.33 6.19 -14.92
CA LYS A 76 -3.70 6.26 -15.43
C LYS A 76 -4.46 4.96 -15.14
N PHE A 77 -3.86 3.79 -15.38
CA PHE A 77 -4.54 2.52 -15.12
C PHE A 77 -4.94 2.33 -13.66
N VAL A 78 -4.07 2.69 -12.71
CA VAL A 78 -4.40 2.59 -11.29
C VAL A 78 -5.46 3.63 -10.90
N ALA A 79 -5.33 4.87 -11.39
CA ALA A 79 -6.28 5.94 -11.12
C ALA A 79 -7.67 5.67 -11.70
N ASP A 80 -7.76 5.07 -12.89
CA ASP A 80 -9.03 4.68 -13.51
C ASP A 80 -9.76 3.67 -12.62
N VAL A 81 -9.07 2.64 -12.11
CA VAL A 81 -9.65 1.65 -11.19
C VAL A 81 -10.13 2.30 -9.88
N ILE A 82 -9.37 3.26 -9.36
CA ILE A 82 -9.79 4.05 -8.19
C ILE A 82 -11.08 4.82 -8.49
N LEU A 83 -11.16 5.54 -9.61
CA LEU A 83 -12.33 6.34 -9.98
C LEU A 83 -13.58 5.49 -10.24
N GLU A 84 -13.40 4.34 -10.89
CA GLU A 84 -14.45 3.37 -11.19
C GLU A 84 -15.08 2.80 -9.91
N ASN A 85 -14.35 2.75 -8.80
CA ASN A 85 -14.80 2.18 -7.53
C ASN A 85 -15.11 3.22 -6.45
N ALA A 86 -14.67 4.47 -6.64
CA ALA A 86 -14.91 5.57 -5.70
C ALA A 86 -16.38 6.00 -5.63
N LYS A 87 -16.79 6.47 -4.46
CA LYS A 87 -18.13 7.05 -4.19
C LYS A 87 -18.48 8.15 -5.17
N SER A 88 -19.66 8.07 -5.78
CA SER A 88 -20.21 9.09 -6.69
C SER A 88 -20.64 10.38 -5.97
N SER A 89 -19.74 11.00 -5.22
CA SER A 89 -19.88 12.33 -4.59
C SER A 89 -19.06 13.38 -5.33
N SER A 90 -19.35 14.66 -5.08
CA SER A 90 -18.55 15.80 -5.55
C SER A 90 -17.15 15.81 -4.94
N ALA A 91 -16.96 15.24 -3.76
CA ALA A 91 -15.65 15.09 -3.13
C ALA A 91 -15.04 13.72 -3.41
N MET A 92 -13.73 13.69 -3.61
CA MET A 92 -12.90 12.50 -3.63
C MET A 92 -12.19 12.34 -2.28
N TYR A 93 -12.23 11.13 -1.71
CA TYR A 93 -11.56 10.79 -0.46
C TYR A 93 -10.49 9.75 -0.73
N PHE A 94 -9.24 10.06 -0.40
CA PHE A 94 -8.11 9.20 -0.76
C PHE A 94 -7.00 9.26 0.29
N ALA A 95 -6.24 8.18 0.46
CA ALA A 95 -4.96 8.23 1.15
C ALA A 95 -3.95 7.31 0.46
N CYS A 96 -2.66 7.59 0.64
CA CYS A 96 -1.58 6.76 0.13
C CYS A 96 -0.83 6.15 1.32
N ILE A 97 -0.77 4.83 1.37
CA ILE A 97 -0.10 4.05 2.41
C ILE A 97 1.16 3.47 1.78
N PHE A 98 2.31 3.61 2.42
CA PHE A 98 3.56 3.02 1.91
C PHE A 98 3.90 1.76 2.68
N ILE A 99 4.21 0.71 1.94
CA ILE A 99 4.70 -0.57 2.45
C ILE A 99 6.18 -0.64 2.13
N PHE A 100 7.02 -0.72 3.15
CA PHE A 100 8.46 -0.90 2.98
C PHE A 100 8.78 -2.38 3.17
N GLY A 101 9.33 -3.03 2.16
CA GLY A 101 9.57 -4.46 2.16
C GLY A 101 11.02 -4.84 1.97
N LYS A 102 11.36 -6.07 2.36
CA LYS A 102 12.67 -6.69 2.20
C LYS A 102 12.52 -8.10 1.65
N ILE A 103 13.32 -8.43 0.65
CA ILE A 103 13.46 -9.76 0.04
C ILE A 103 14.95 -10.10 0.07
N LYS A 104 15.38 -10.98 0.97
CA LYS A 104 16.81 -11.27 1.17
C LYS A 104 17.58 -9.96 1.36
N ASP A 105 18.55 -9.67 0.50
CA ASP A 105 19.39 -8.46 0.55
C ASP A 105 18.74 -7.23 -0.09
N ASP A 106 17.66 -7.40 -0.86
CA ASP A 106 16.98 -6.32 -1.57
C ASP A 106 15.89 -5.66 -0.72
N GLN A 107 15.78 -4.34 -0.82
CA GLN A 107 14.69 -3.56 -0.22
C GLN A 107 13.82 -2.92 -1.30
N PHE A 108 12.54 -2.74 -1.00
CA PHE A 108 11.60 -2.08 -1.91
C PHE A 108 10.55 -1.29 -1.14
N PHE A 109 9.81 -0.45 -1.86
CA PHE A 109 8.57 0.12 -1.34
C PHE A 109 7.48 0.03 -2.40
N ILE A 110 6.24 -0.07 -1.94
CA ILE A 110 5.06 0.01 -2.79
C ILE A 110 3.97 0.84 -2.12
N PRO A 111 3.20 1.63 -2.88
CA PRO A 111 2.01 2.27 -2.36
C PRO A 111 0.82 1.29 -2.36
N VAL A 112 -0.07 1.49 -1.39
CA VAL A 112 -1.45 1.01 -1.39
C VAL A 112 -2.36 2.22 -1.25
N PHE A 113 -3.33 2.34 -2.14
CA PHE A 113 -4.21 3.49 -2.20
C PHE A 113 -5.51 3.21 -1.48
N LYS A 114 -5.79 3.99 -0.43
CA LYS A 114 -7.08 3.95 0.29
C LYS A 114 -8.06 4.87 -0.42
N VAL A 115 -9.30 4.44 -0.62
CA VAL A 115 -10.36 5.25 -1.23
C VAL A 115 -11.73 4.97 -0.59
N LYS A 116 -12.60 5.98 -0.52
CA LYS A 116 -14.01 5.80 -0.13
C LYS A 116 -14.81 5.27 -1.33
N GLY A 117 -15.32 4.05 -1.21
CA GLY A 117 -16.04 3.34 -2.27
C GLY A 117 -17.51 3.73 -2.43
N LYS A 118 -18.15 3.23 -3.50
CA LYS A 118 -19.55 3.51 -3.88
C LYS A 118 -20.60 3.33 -2.77
N GLN A 119 -20.41 2.38 -1.87
CA GLN A 119 -21.31 2.07 -0.75
C GLN A 119 -20.81 2.75 0.55
N ASN A 120 -20.00 3.80 0.44
CA ASN A 120 -19.38 4.50 1.56
C ASN A 120 -18.44 3.62 2.42
N GLN A 121 -18.03 2.46 1.90
CA GLN A 121 -17.03 1.57 2.48
C GLN A 121 -15.61 2.06 2.18
N THR A 122 -14.64 1.64 2.98
CA THR A 122 -13.23 1.86 2.67
C THR A 122 -12.74 0.75 1.75
N LEU A 123 -12.03 1.12 0.69
CA LEU A 123 -11.36 0.18 -0.23
C LEU A 123 -9.86 0.48 -0.24
N PHE A 124 -9.06 -0.56 -0.48
CA PHE A 124 -7.63 -0.45 -0.70
C PHE A 124 -7.30 -0.99 -2.09
N VAL A 125 -6.47 -0.27 -2.84
CA VAL A 125 -6.09 -0.62 -4.22
C VAL A 125 -4.57 -0.71 -4.29
N ASP A 126 -4.04 -1.87 -4.69
CA ASP A 126 -2.60 -2.04 -4.88
C ASP A 126 -2.12 -1.54 -6.25
N THR A 127 -0.81 -1.57 -6.47
CA THR A 127 -0.18 -1.15 -7.73
C THR A 127 -0.54 -2.03 -8.94
N ASN A 128 -1.02 -3.26 -8.69
CA ASN A 128 -1.47 -4.20 -9.70
C ASN A 128 -2.98 -4.10 -9.97
N ARG A 129 -3.67 -3.18 -9.27
CA ARG A 129 -5.11 -2.87 -9.36
C ARG A 129 -6.02 -3.89 -8.68
N HIS A 130 -5.50 -4.71 -7.77
CA HIS A 130 -6.34 -5.53 -6.91
C HIS A 130 -7.04 -4.64 -5.88
N ILE A 131 -8.30 -4.96 -5.59
CA ILE A 131 -9.15 -4.20 -4.68
C ILE A 131 -9.42 -5.07 -3.45
N TYR A 132 -9.21 -4.48 -2.27
CA TYR A 132 -9.43 -5.09 -0.97
C TYR A 132 -10.49 -4.29 -0.21
N LYS A 133 -11.41 -4.96 0.49
CA LYS A 133 -12.53 -4.29 1.19
C LYS A 133 -12.17 -3.90 2.63
N LYS A 134 -11.09 -4.47 3.16
CA LYS A 134 -10.53 -4.18 4.48
C LYS A 134 -9.01 -4.21 4.40
N TRP A 135 -8.36 -3.54 5.37
CA TRP A 135 -6.91 -3.59 5.49
C TRP A 135 -6.40 -5.03 5.67
N GLN A 136 -7.10 -5.80 6.50
CA GLN A 136 -6.78 -7.21 6.72
C GLN A 136 -6.89 -8.06 5.44
N ASP A 137 -7.80 -7.73 4.52
CA ASP A 137 -7.89 -8.44 3.24
C ASP A 137 -6.60 -8.26 2.43
N TYR A 138 -6.02 -7.05 2.44
CA TYR A 138 -4.73 -6.78 1.81
C TYR A 138 -3.61 -7.60 2.49
N LEU A 139 -3.53 -7.57 3.81
CA LEU A 139 -2.49 -8.34 4.54
C LEU A 139 -2.60 -9.85 4.28
N ASN A 140 -3.81 -10.39 4.16
CA ASN A 140 -4.04 -11.83 4.01
C ASN A 140 -3.98 -12.33 2.56
N SER A 141 -4.13 -11.46 1.57
CA SER A 141 -4.32 -11.89 0.17
C SER A 141 -3.61 -11.02 -0.88
N ASN A 142 -2.68 -10.15 -0.47
CA ASN A 142 -1.78 -9.51 -1.41
C ASN A 142 -0.94 -10.55 -2.18
N ARG A 143 -0.51 -10.17 -3.39
CA ARG A 143 0.25 -11.03 -4.31
C ARG A 143 1.74 -10.68 -4.34
N LEU A 144 2.27 -10.18 -3.23
CA LEU A 144 3.70 -9.91 -3.13
C LEU A 144 4.48 -11.22 -3.13
N PRO A 145 5.72 -11.22 -3.66
CA PRO A 145 6.63 -12.34 -3.47
C PRO A 145 6.93 -12.53 -1.98
N LYS A 146 7.52 -13.67 -1.60
CA LYS A 146 7.99 -13.92 -0.23
C LYS A 146 8.86 -12.76 0.25
N CYS A 147 8.34 -11.99 1.19
CA CYS A 147 9.01 -10.82 1.76
C CYS A 147 8.57 -10.56 3.19
N MET A 148 9.41 -9.83 3.93
CA MET A 148 8.99 -9.09 5.12
C MET A 148 8.56 -7.68 4.73
N TYR A 149 7.61 -7.09 5.45
CA TYR A 149 7.25 -5.70 5.27
C TYR A 149 6.94 -4.97 6.57
N CYS A 150 7.07 -3.65 6.51
CA CYS A 150 6.71 -2.67 7.52
C CYS A 150 5.64 -1.74 6.96
N TYR A 151 4.56 -1.54 7.71
CA TYR A 151 3.39 -0.75 7.28
C TYR A 151 2.79 0.03 8.46
N PRO A 152 2.07 1.13 8.19
CA PRO A 152 1.30 1.83 9.22
C PRO A 152 0.20 0.92 9.77
N ARG A 153 0.04 0.90 11.09
CA ARG A 153 -0.98 0.09 11.75
C ARG A 153 -2.37 0.40 11.17
N ASP A 154 -3.18 -0.65 10.99
CA ASP A 154 -4.53 -0.56 10.41
C ASP A 154 -4.63 0.08 9.01
N GLY A 155 -3.51 0.22 8.29
CA GLY A 155 -3.49 0.87 6.99
C GLY A 155 -3.74 2.37 7.09
N LEU A 156 -3.33 2.99 8.20
CA LEU A 156 -3.50 4.41 8.45
C LEU A 156 -2.25 4.98 9.11
N TYR A 157 -1.77 6.11 8.60
CA TYR A 157 -0.77 6.90 9.30
C TYR A 157 -1.42 7.54 10.53
N GLN A 158 -1.13 7.00 11.70
CA GLN A 158 -1.47 7.58 13.00
C GLN A 158 -0.20 7.62 13.85
N GLY A 159 -0.20 8.46 14.89
CA GLY A 159 0.92 8.51 15.79
C GLY A 159 0.51 8.86 17.21
N GLU A 160 1.35 8.44 18.15
CA GLU A 160 1.33 8.79 19.55
C GLU A 160 2.63 9.54 19.85
N GLU A 161 2.55 10.69 20.52
CA GLU A 161 3.74 11.51 20.86
C GLU A 161 4.65 11.82 19.65
N ASN A 162 4.04 12.10 18.50
CA ASN A 162 4.70 12.31 17.20
C ASN A 162 5.44 11.08 16.63
N GLN A 163 5.27 9.89 17.20
CA GLN A 163 5.81 8.64 16.66
C GLN A 163 4.74 7.87 15.90
N VAL A 164 5.04 7.46 14.67
CA VAL A 164 4.13 6.68 13.84
C VAL A 164 3.86 5.29 14.44
N LEU A 165 2.59 4.90 14.47
CA LEU A 165 2.18 3.54 14.81
C LEU A 165 2.37 2.62 13.60
N ILE A 166 3.23 1.61 13.75
CA ILE A 166 3.59 0.67 12.69
C ILE A 166 3.56 -0.76 13.18
N ASP A 167 3.35 -1.68 12.25
CA ASP A 167 3.52 -3.11 12.46
C ASP A 167 4.46 -3.71 11.40
N PHE A 168 4.95 -4.90 11.71
CA PHE A 168 5.75 -5.72 10.79
C PHE A 168 4.99 -7.01 10.51
N GLY A 169 5.16 -7.53 9.29
CA GLY A 169 4.59 -8.80 8.88
C GLY A 169 5.32 -9.41 7.71
N THR A 170 4.80 -10.53 7.22
CA THR A 170 5.28 -11.22 6.03
C THR A 170 4.17 -11.30 4.99
N SER A 171 4.55 -11.36 3.72
CA SER A 171 3.58 -11.58 2.63
C SER A 171 2.87 -12.93 2.77
N PRO A 172 1.62 -13.09 2.29
CA PRO A 172 0.93 -14.37 2.23
C PRO A 172 1.71 -15.48 1.50
N ALA A 173 2.61 -15.13 0.58
CA ALA A 173 3.48 -16.08 -0.10
C ALA A 173 4.46 -16.81 0.86
N CYS A 174 4.68 -16.27 2.07
CA CYS A 174 5.48 -16.91 3.12
C CYS A 174 4.71 -18.02 3.85
N ASP A 175 3.38 -18.03 3.79
CA ASP A 175 2.52 -19.02 4.43
C ASP A 175 1.95 -20.02 3.41
N PRO A 176 2.51 -21.24 3.30
CA PRO A 176 2.06 -22.24 2.32
C PRO A 176 0.66 -22.82 2.58
N LYS A 177 -0.13 -22.30 3.54
CA LYS A 177 -1.47 -22.82 3.88
C LYS A 177 -2.65 -22.20 3.12
N SER A 178 -2.43 -21.26 2.20
CA SER A 178 -3.51 -20.66 1.39
C SER A 178 -3.76 -21.35 0.04
N GLY A 179 -3.06 -22.45 -0.23
CA GLY A 179 -3.08 -23.16 -1.52
C GLY A 179 -3.87 -24.47 -1.58
N ILE A 180 -4.90 -24.68 -0.74
CA ILE A 180 -5.86 -25.77 -0.95
C ILE A 180 -7.12 -25.17 -1.59
N LEU A 181 -7.17 -25.24 -2.93
CA LEU A 181 -8.44 -25.26 -3.64
C LEU A 181 -9.16 -26.55 -3.22
N SER A 182 -10.33 -26.42 -2.58
CA SER A 182 -11.30 -27.50 -2.55
C SER A 182 -11.81 -27.70 -3.99
N ILE A 183 -11.26 -28.70 -4.67
CA ILE A 183 -11.94 -29.38 -5.77
C ILE A 183 -12.39 -30.75 -5.27
N ASP A 184 -13.52 -31.18 -5.84
CA ASP A 184 -14.30 -32.42 -5.63
C ASP A 184 -15.55 -32.19 -4.77
N GLY A 185 -16.77 -32.38 -5.28
CA GLY A 185 -17.21 -32.86 -6.58
C GLY A 185 -18.73 -32.99 -6.54
N THR A 186 -19.40 -32.61 -7.62
CA THR A 186 -20.81 -32.93 -7.86
C THR A 186 -20.91 -34.41 -8.22
N THR A 187 -21.69 -35.20 -7.49
CA THR A 187 -22.44 -36.32 -8.09
C THR A 187 -23.65 -36.69 -7.22
N THR A 188 -24.83 -36.54 -7.85
CA THR A 188 -26.14 -37.19 -7.63
C THR A 188 -26.68 -37.39 -6.22
#